data_AF-A0A1Q9TKR6-F1
#
_entry.id   AF-A0A1Q9TKR6-F1
#
_cell.length_a   1.000
_cell.length_b   1.000
_cell.length_c   1.000
_cell.angle_alpha   90.00
_cell.angle_beta   90.00
_cell.angle_gamma   90.00
#
_symmetry.space_group_name_H-M   'P 1'
#
loop_
_entity.id
_entity.type
_entity.pdbx_description
1 polymer ?
#
loop_
_entity_poly.entity_id
_entity_poly.type
_entity_poly.pdbx_seq_one_letter_code
_entity_poly.pdbx_strand_id
1 'polypeptide(L)'
;MNDTPTLVLVLVVGVLVAVGVVLLLERSLTRVLLGFVMLSNGVNLMILASGGAAGGPPILWLTDEHRMTDPLPQAMILTAIVITLGITAFLLAMAYRSWQLEGNDEVQDDAEDLRIVRGEGIRAVRRRFRRERRRLRADIRAQRAELQATIAAADAQELAEQARIKAEIAAAQAELARFEVDAEESGADEHSQETVRRLTHRTQTMVEQVAELRGRIRRGRRKLREHRRADRAAERELWRELRRRVRTQRRQMRQTMRAERERLARAEDSELQGND
;
A
#
# COMPACT_ATOMS: atom_id res chain seq x y z
N MET A 1 -28.11 0.78 -72.01
CA MET A 1 -28.60 1.07 -70.65
C MET A 1 -27.40 0.98 -69.74
N ASN A 2 -26.91 2.14 -69.27
CA ASN A 2 -25.80 2.17 -68.32
C ASN A 2 -26.41 2.03 -66.93
N ASP A 3 -26.72 0.80 -66.54
CA ASP A 3 -27.40 0.48 -65.27
C ASP A 3 -26.43 0.49 -64.06
N THR A 4 -25.25 1.06 -64.24
CA THR A 4 -24.19 1.12 -63.22
C THR A 4 -24.08 2.54 -62.68
N PRO A 5 -24.05 2.75 -61.34
CA PRO A 5 -23.71 4.05 -60.78
C PRO A 5 -22.41 4.52 -61.43
N THR A 6 -22.41 5.76 -61.94
CA THR A 6 -21.25 6.29 -62.65
C THR A 6 -20.04 6.26 -61.70
N LEU A 7 -18.88 5.87 -62.21
CA LEU A 7 -17.65 5.81 -61.41
C LEU A 7 -17.35 7.17 -60.74
N VAL A 8 -17.77 8.26 -61.38
CA VAL A 8 -17.75 9.61 -60.83
C VAL A 8 -18.61 9.73 -59.58
N LEU A 9 -19.85 9.23 -59.58
CA LEU A 9 -20.74 9.27 -58.40
C LEU A 9 -20.13 8.51 -57.22
N VAL A 10 -19.59 7.32 -57.47
CA VAL A 10 -18.92 6.51 -56.43
C VAL A 10 -17.71 7.25 -55.86
N LEU A 11 -16.90 7.88 -56.71
CA LEU A 11 -15.75 8.68 -56.29
C LEU A 11 -16.18 9.89 -55.44
N VAL A 12 -17.23 10.61 -55.86
CA VAL A 12 -17.78 11.76 -55.12
C VAL A 12 -18.26 11.32 -53.74
N VAL A 13 -19.04 10.24 -53.65
CA VAL A 13 -19.49 9.67 -52.36
C VAL A 13 -18.28 9.33 -51.48
N GLY A 14 -17.28 8.63 -52.02
CA GLY A 14 -16.07 8.26 -51.29
C GLY A 14 -15.32 9.47 -50.75
N VAL A 15 -15.16 10.54 -51.56
CA VAL A 15 -14.51 11.78 -51.13
C VAL A 15 -15.32 12.50 -50.05
N LEU A 16 -16.65 12.62 -50.21
CA LEU A 16 -17.50 13.26 -49.19
C LEU A 16 -17.43 12.52 -47.85
N VAL A 17 -17.48 11.19 -47.88
CA VAL A 17 -17.37 10.37 -46.67
C VAL A 17 -15.99 10.49 -46.05
N ALA A 18 -14.92 10.42 -46.85
CA ALA A 18 -13.55 10.55 -46.35
C ALA A 18 -13.29 11.93 -45.71
N VAL A 19 -13.70 13.00 -46.38
CA VAL A 19 -13.60 14.37 -45.85
C VAL A 19 -14.46 14.52 -44.59
N GLY A 20 -15.67 13.97 -44.59
CA GLY A 20 -16.54 13.95 -43.40
C GLY A 20 -15.89 13.28 -42.20
N VAL A 21 -15.32 12.08 -42.38
CA VAL A 21 -14.62 11.35 -41.32
C VAL A 21 -13.39 12.10 -40.82
N VAL A 22 -12.58 12.66 -41.72
CA VAL A 22 -11.39 13.45 -41.33
C VAL A 22 -11.79 14.66 -40.48
N LEU A 23 -12.85 15.37 -40.88
CA LEU A 23 -13.36 16.53 -40.14
C LEU A 23 -14.00 16.16 -38.79
N LEU A 24 -14.58 14.95 -38.66
CA LEU A 24 -15.12 14.45 -37.39
C LEU A 24 -14.02 14.12 -36.36
N LEU A 25 -12.81 13.83 -36.82
CA LEU A 25 -11.66 13.56 -35.93
C LEU A 25 -10.97 14.85 -35.45
N GLU A 26 -11.42 16.01 -35.91
CA GLU A 26 -10.88 17.29 -35.47
C GLU A 26 -11.42 17.72 -34.10
N ARG A 27 -10.66 18.59 -33.44
CA ARG A 27 -10.97 19.05 -32.08
C ARG A 27 -11.94 20.23 -32.03
N SER A 28 -12.08 20.98 -33.13
CA SER A 28 -13.01 22.12 -33.22
C SER A 28 -14.41 21.61 -33.51
N LEU A 29 -15.38 22.04 -32.70
CA LEU A 29 -16.77 21.64 -32.82
C LEU A 29 -17.39 22.13 -34.14
N THR A 30 -16.95 23.28 -34.66
CA THR A 30 -17.34 23.77 -36.00
C THR A 30 -16.85 22.83 -37.11
N ARG A 31 -15.66 22.25 -36.98
CA ARG A 31 -15.14 21.28 -37.95
C ARG A 31 -15.89 19.96 -37.87
N VAL A 32 -16.21 19.49 -36.65
CA VAL A 32 -17.07 18.33 -36.43
C VAL A 32 -18.46 18.53 -37.06
N LEU A 33 -19.05 19.72 -36.91
CA LEU A 33 -20.31 20.10 -37.56
C LEU A 33 -20.21 19.98 -39.09
N LEU A 34 -19.19 20.58 -39.69
CA LEU A 34 -18.96 20.50 -41.14
C LEU A 34 -18.73 19.05 -41.59
N GLY A 35 -18.03 18.25 -40.78
CA GLY A 35 -17.83 16.82 -41.01
C GLY A 35 -19.16 16.05 -41.04
N PHE A 36 -20.06 16.33 -40.10
CA PHE A 36 -21.40 15.74 -40.07
C PHE A 36 -22.23 16.09 -41.32
N VAL A 37 -22.15 17.35 -41.77
CA VAL A 37 -22.83 17.81 -42.99
C VAL A 37 -22.25 17.10 -44.22
N MET A 38 -20.92 17.05 -44.37
CA MET A 38 -20.27 16.36 -45.50
C MET A 38 -20.59 14.87 -45.52
N LEU A 39 -20.52 14.20 -44.35
CA LEU A 39 -20.82 12.78 -44.21
C LEU A 39 -22.29 12.48 -44.56
N SER A 40 -23.23 13.29 -44.04
CA SER A 40 -24.66 13.13 -44.34
C SER A 40 -24.96 13.30 -45.82
N ASN A 41 -24.36 14.29 -46.49
CA ASN A 41 -24.49 14.45 -47.94
C ASN A 41 -23.94 13.23 -48.71
N GLY A 42 -22.78 12.70 -48.28
CA GLY A 42 -22.21 11.47 -48.86
C GLY A 42 -23.13 10.26 -48.70
N VAL A 43 -23.70 10.06 -47.50
CA VAL A 43 -24.65 8.97 -47.22
C VAL A 43 -25.95 9.14 -48.01
N ASN A 44 -26.49 10.35 -48.12
CA ASN A 44 -27.69 10.61 -48.91
C ASN A 44 -27.48 10.28 -50.39
N LEU A 45 -26.32 10.65 -50.95
CA LEU A 45 -25.94 10.27 -52.31
C LEU A 45 -25.72 8.76 -52.46
N MET A 46 -25.20 8.09 -51.43
CA MET A 46 -25.04 6.63 -51.42
C MET A 46 -26.39 5.91 -51.42
N ILE A 47 -27.36 6.39 -50.63
CA ILE A 47 -28.74 5.89 -50.62
C ILE A 47 -29.38 6.12 -51.99
N LEU A 48 -29.20 7.30 -52.59
CA LEU A 48 -29.72 7.59 -53.92
C LEU A 48 -29.14 6.64 -54.98
N ALA A 49 -27.82 6.38 -54.92
CA ALA A 49 -27.14 5.46 -55.81
C ALA A 49 -27.62 4.01 -55.67
N SER A 50 -28.17 3.63 -54.51
CA SER A 50 -28.75 2.29 -54.29
C SER A 50 -30.15 2.10 -54.89
N GLY A 51 -30.82 3.20 -55.28
CA GLY A 51 -32.20 3.21 -55.77
C GLY A 51 -32.44 2.74 -57.21
N GLY A 52 -31.43 2.21 -57.87
CA GLY A 52 -31.55 1.64 -59.22
C GLY A 52 -31.51 2.66 -60.36
N ALA A 53 -32.08 2.26 -61.51
CA ALA A 53 -31.99 3.03 -62.75
C ALA A 53 -32.73 4.38 -62.67
N ALA A 54 -32.20 5.38 -63.37
CA ALA A 54 -32.83 6.69 -63.47
C ALA A 54 -34.17 6.58 -64.24
N GLY A 55 -35.28 6.87 -63.55
CA GLY A 55 -36.62 6.92 -64.12
C GLY A 55 -37.24 8.32 -64.00
N GLY A 56 -38.51 8.42 -64.36
CA GLY A 56 -39.32 9.62 -64.08
C GLY A 56 -39.61 9.80 -62.58
N PRO A 57 -40.09 10.98 -62.18
CA PRO A 57 -40.46 11.25 -60.80
C PRO A 57 -41.59 10.31 -60.33
N PRO A 58 -41.55 9.79 -59.09
CA PRO A 58 -42.57 8.89 -58.54
C PRO A 58 -43.82 9.67 -58.13
N ILE A 59 -44.47 10.27 -59.12
CA ILE A 59 -45.71 11.03 -58.98
C ILE A 59 -46.77 10.32 -59.82
N LEU A 60 -47.84 9.89 -59.17
CA LEU A 60 -48.97 9.25 -59.83
C LEU A 60 -49.48 10.14 -60.97
N TRP A 61 -49.86 9.52 -62.09
CA TRP A 61 -50.40 10.19 -63.28
C TRP A 61 -49.41 11.04 -64.10
N LEU A 62 -48.15 11.12 -63.70
CA LEU A 62 -47.12 11.89 -64.42
C LEU A 62 -46.17 11.03 -65.26
N THR A 63 -45.81 9.84 -64.74
CA THR A 63 -44.94 8.87 -65.41
C THR A 63 -45.63 7.50 -65.40
N ASP A 64 -45.43 6.66 -66.40
CA ASP A 64 -45.86 5.26 -66.34
C ASP A 64 -45.20 4.54 -65.15
N GLU A 65 -45.94 3.69 -64.43
CA GLU A 65 -45.44 2.98 -63.23
C GLU A 65 -44.13 2.21 -63.49
N HIS A 66 -43.99 1.61 -64.68
CA HIS A 66 -42.79 0.87 -65.09
C HIS A 66 -41.59 1.75 -65.44
N ARG A 67 -41.78 3.08 -65.49
CA ARG A 67 -40.74 4.07 -65.80
C ARG A 67 -40.46 5.00 -64.62
N MET A 68 -41.13 4.83 -63.48
CA MET A 68 -40.86 5.60 -62.27
C MET A 68 -39.56 5.14 -61.59
N THR A 69 -38.86 6.09 -60.98
CA THR A 69 -37.77 5.78 -60.04
C THR A 69 -38.34 5.22 -58.74
N ASP A 70 -37.61 4.35 -58.04
CA ASP A 70 -38.02 3.83 -56.74
C ASP A 70 -38.29 4.98 -55.73
N PRO A 71 -39.51 5.10 -55.17
CA PRO A 71 -39.84 6.12 -54.18
C PRO A 71 -39.20 5.86 -52.81
N LEU A 72 -38.81 4.63 -52.49
CA LEU A 72 -38.33 4.25 -51.16
C LEU A 72 -37.02 4.98 -50.79
N PRO A 73 -35.95 4.97 -51.62
CA PRO A 73 -34.74 5.76 -51.35
C PRO A 73 -35.02 7.26 -51.19
N GLN A 74 -35.98 7.81 -51.94
CA GLN A 74 -36.31 9.24 -51.88
C GLN A 74 -36.95 9.63 -50.54
N ALA A 75 -37.87 8.81 -50.04
CA ALA A 75 -38.48 9.00 -48.73
C ALA A 75 -37.45 8.86 -47.58
N MET A 76 -36.53 7.90 -47.71
CA MET A 76 -35.43 7.71 -46.76
C MET A 76 -34.51 8.92 -46.70
N ILE A 77 -34.13 9.48 -47.86
CA ILE A 77 -33.27 10.68 -47.94
C ILE A 77 -33.97 11.89 -47.32
N LEU A 78 -35.26 12.11 -47.59
CA LEU A 78 -36.01 13.22 -46.98
C LEU A 78 -35.97 13.14 -45.44
N THR A 79 -36.14 11.95 -44.89
CA THR A 79 -36.07 11.72 -43.44
C THR A 79 -34.66 11.98 -42.90
N ALA A 80 -33.63 11.48 -43.60
CA ALA A 80 -32.24 11.70 -43.25
C ALA A 80 -31.85 13.20 -43.26
N ILE A 81 -32.35 13.97 -44.23
CA ILE A 81 -32.11 15.42 -44.32
C ILE A 81 -32.71 16.14 -43.10
N VAL A 82 -33.93 15.81 -42.70
CA VAL A 82 -34.59 16.46 -41.54
C VAL A 82 -33.85 16.13 -40.24
N ILE A 83 -33.45 14.86 -40.04
CA ILE A 83 -32.66 14.46 -38.87
C ILE A 83 -31.31 15.19 -38.86
N THR A 84 -30.63 15.25 -40.01
CA THR A 84 -29.35 15.97 -40.14
C THR A 84 -29.52 17.44 -39.80
N LEU A 85 -30.59 18.09 -40.26
CA LEU A 85 -30.87 19.48 -39.92
C LEU A 85 -31.05 19.66 -38.40
N GLY A 86 -31.78 18.76 -37.74
CA GLY A 86 -31.96 18.79 -36.29
C GLY A 86 -30.64 18.63 -35.52
N ILE A 87 -29.82 17.65 -35.90
CA ILE A 87 -28.49 17.43 -35.29
C ILE A 87 -27.58 18.63 -35.57
N THR A 88 -27.58 19.16 -36.78
CA THR A 88 -26.77 20.34 -37.18
C THR A 88 -27.16 21.56 -36.36
N ALA A 89 -28.47 21.83 -36.20
CA ALA A 89 -28.95 22.94 -35.38
C ALA A 89 -28.56 22.77 -33.90
N PHE A 90 -28.65 21.55 -33.36
CA PHE A 90 -28.26 21.24 -31.99
C PHE A 90 -26.75 21.42 -31.77
N LEU A 91 -25.91 20.84 -32.64
CA LEU A 91 -24.46 20.98 -32.60
C LEU A 91 -24.04 22.45 -32.75
N LEU A 92 -24.69 23.20 -33.63
CA LEU A 92 -24.44 24.64 -33.81
C LEU A 92 -24.81 25.44 -32.55
N ALA A 93 -25.92 25.12 -31.90
CA ALA A 93 -26.31 25.75 -30.64
C ALA A 93 -25.29 25.45 -29.52
N MET A 94 -24.79 24.21 -29.44
CA MET A 94 -23.72 23.85 -28.51
C MET A 94 -22.41 24.56 -28.82
N ALA A 95 -22.01 24.66 -30.09
CA ALA A 95 -20.83 25.40 -30.50
C ALA A 95 -20.93 26.89 -30.16
N TYR A 96 -22.09 27.50 -30.43
CA TYR A 96 -22.35 28.87 -30.02
C TYR A 96 -22.28 29.05 -28.50
N ARG A 97 -22.85 28.11 -27.74
CA ARG A 97 -22.82 28.13 -26.27
C ARG A 97 -21.40 27.96 -25.72
N SER A 98 -20.62 27.04 -26.26
CA SER A 98 -19.22 26.80 -25.91
C SER A 98 -18.38 28.05 -26.19
N TRP A 99 -18.54 28.66 -27.37
CA TRP A 99 -17.86 29.91 -27.70
C TRP A 99 -18.22 31.06 -26.76
N GLN A 100 -19.49 31.16 -26.34
CA GLN A 100 -19.93 32.18 -25.38
C GLN A 100 -19.28 31.99 -23.98
N LEU A 101 -19.03 30.75 -23.56
CA LEU A 101 -18.49 30.43 -22.23
C LEU A 101 -16.96 30.47 -22.20
N GLU A 102 -16.29 29.96 -23.22
CA GLU A 102 -14.84 29.70 -23.23
C GLU A 102 -14.06 30.57 -24.23
N GLY A 103 -14.76 31.28 -25.12
CA GLY A 103 -14.15 32.11 -26.17
C GLY A 103 -13.57 31.31 -27.34
N ASN A 104 -13.68 29.98 -27.32
CA ASN A 104 -13.32 29.06 -28.40
C ASN A 104 -14.32 27.90 -28.46
N ASP A 105 -14.26 27.09 -29.52
CA ASP A 105 -15.12 25.92 -29.75
C ASP A 105 -14.33 24.60 -29.73
N GLU A 106 -13.20 24.57 -29.02
CA GLU A 106 -12.31 23.42 -28.94
C GLU A 106 -12.78 22.44 -27.86
N VAL A 107 -12.91 21.16 -28.21
CA VAL A 107 -13.26 20.11 -27.24
C VAL A 107 -12.07 19.89 -26.29
N GLN A 108 -12.27 20.24 -25.02
CA GLN A 108 -11.23 20.17 -23.98
C GLN A 108 -10.98 18.72 -23.53
N ASP A 109 -9.74 18.48 -23.09
CA ASP A 109 -9.41 17.23 -22.40
C ASP A 109 -9.90 17.33 -20.96
N ASP A 110 -10.50 16.25 -20.45
CA ASP A 110 -10.99 16.23 -19.07
C ASP A 110 -9.81 16.38 -18.07
N ALA A 111 -9.94 17.31 -17.14
CA ALA A 111 -8.96 17.54 -16.08
C ALA A 111 -8.80 16.30 -15.19
N GLU A 112 -9.84 15.48 -15.04
CA GLU A 112 -9.82 14.23 -14.30
C GLU A 112 -9.03 13.15 -15.04
N ASP A 113 -9.25 13.00 -16.35
CA ASP A 113 -8.46 12.10 -17.20
C ASP A 113 -6.98 12.45 -17.16
N LEU A 114 -6.65 13.74 -17.21
CA LEU A 114 -5.27 14.22 -17.08
C LEU A 114 -4.67 13.89 -15.69
N ARG A 115 -5.45 13.91 -14.61
CA ARG A 115 -5.00 13.53 -13.26
C ARG A 115 -4.75 12.03 -13.15
N ILE A 116 -5.60 11.20 -13.76
CA ILE A 116 -5.43 9.74 -13.83
C ILE A 116 -4.17 9.39 -14.62
N VAL A 117 -3.97 9.98 -15.80
CA VAL A 117 -2.79 9.78 -16.66
C VAL A 117 -1.49 10.19 -15.93
N ARG A 118 -1.49 11.33 -15.22
CA ARG A 118 -0.34 11.74 -14.40
C ARG A 118 -0.12 10.85 -13.17
N GLY A 119 -1.11 10.05 -12.80
CA GLY A 119 -1.07 9.11 -11.69
C GLY A 119 -0.89 9.81 -10.33
N GLU A 120 -1.33 11.06 -10.21
CA GLU A 120 -1.08 11.89 -9.03
C GLU A 120 -1.71 11.27 -7.76
N GLY A 121 -2.93 10.71 -7.88
CA GLY A 121 -3.61 10.01 -6.79
C GLY A 121 -2.85 8.76 -6.32
N ILE A 122 -2.57 7.83 -7.23
CA ILE A 122 -1.91 6.55 -6.91
C ILE A 122 -0.49 6.77 -6.37
N ARG A 123 0.26 7.73 -6.93
CA ARG A 123 1.63 8.03 -6.50
C ARG A 123 1.66 8.68 -5.12
N ALA A 124 0.74 9.59 -4.81
CA ALA A 124 0.65 10.25 -3.51
C ALA A 124 0.33 9.23 -2.40
N VAL A 125 -0.67 8.37 -2.62
CA VAL A 125 -1.06 7.30 -1.70
C VAL A 125 0.11 6.33 -1.46
N ARG A 126 0.80 5.90 -2.53
CA ARG A 126 1.97 5.02 -2.41
C ARG A 126 3.13 5.68 -1.64
N ARG A 127 3.36 6.98 -1.82
CA ARG A 127 4.37 7.74 -1.07
C ARG A 127 4.02 7.83 0.42
N ARG A 128 2.76 8.07 0.76
CA ARG A 128 2.26 8.10 2.16
C ARG A 128 2.52 6.77 2.87
N PHE A 129 2.07 5.66 2.28
CA PHE A 129 2.29 4.32 2.85
C PHE A 129 3.77 3.96 2.98
N ARG A 130 4.63 4.38 2.03
CA ARG A 130 6.09 4.20 2.15
C ARG A 130 6.67 4.96 3.34
N ARG A 131 6.25 6.21 3.58
CA ARG A 131 6.70 7.03 4.72
C ARG A 131 6.28 6.42 6.06
N GLU A 132 5.02 5.99 6.15
CA GLU A 132 4.48 5.42 7.39
C GLU A 132 5.12 4.07 7.73
N ARG A 133 5.36 3.20 6.74
CA ARG A 133 6.16 1.98 6.94
C ARG A 133 7.59 2.27 7.40
N ARG A 134 8.21 3.34 6.90
CA ARG A 134 9.56 3.75 7.33
C ARG A 134 9.56 4.22 8.78
N ARG A 135 8.55 5.01 9.20
CA ARG A 135 8.36 5.44 10.60
C ARG A 135 8.19 4.24 11.53
N LEU A 136 7.25 3.34 11.24
CA LEU A 136 7.05 2.13 12.04
C LEU A 136 8.34 1.28 12.17
N ARG A 137 9.14 1.16 11.10
CA ARG A 137 10.43 0.46 11.17
C ARG A 137 11.48 1.21 11.99
N ALA A 138 11.44 2.54 12.04
CA ALA A 138 12.29 3.33 12.91
C ALA A 138 11.87 3.14 14.38
N ASP A 139 10.58 3.22 14.67
CA ASP A 139 10.04 3.05 16.03
C ASP A 139 10.36 1.66 16.60
N ILE A 140 10.16 0.61 15.81
CA ILE A 140 10.50 -0.77 16.23
C ILE A 140 12.01 -0.91 16.50
N ARG A 141 12.87 -0.22 15.72
CA ARG A 141 14.32 -0.24 15.96
C ARG A 141 14.68 0.51 17.24
N ALA A 142 14.07 1.67 17.47
CA ALA A 142 14.25 2.43 18.71
C ALA A 142 13.82 1.63 19.94
N GLN A 143 12.63 1.02 19.92
CA GLN A 143 12.13 0.17 21.02
C GLN A 143 13.06 -1.03 21.31
N ARG A 144 13.66 -1.63 20.27
CA ARG A 144 14.64 -2.71 20.45
C ARG A 144 15.93 -2.22 21.08
N ALA A 145 16.43 -1.06 20.64
CA ALA A 145 17.64 -0.48 21.19
C ALA A 145 17.44 -0.07 22.66
N GLU A 146 16.29 0.52 22.99
CA GLU A 146 15.91 0.84 24.36
C GLU A 146 15.84 -0.42 25.24
N LEU A 147 15.17 -1.48 24.77
CA LEU A 147 15.12 -2.74 25.50
C LEU A 147 16.52 -3.34 25.71
N GLN A 148 17.37 -3.32 24.69
CA GLN A 148 18.76 -3.79 24.79
C GLN A 148 19.56 -2.96 25.79
N ALA A 149 19.37 -1.64 25.84
CA ALA A 149 20.02 -0.80 26.84
C ALA A 149 19.54 -1.13 28.26
N THR A 150 18.24 -1.37 28.45
CA THR A 150 17.69 -1.80 29.75
C THR A 150 18.26 -3.15 30.19
N ILE A 151 18.32 -4.13 29.29
CA ILE A 151 18.92 -5.45 29.57
C ILE A 151 20.40 -5.29 29.93
N ALA A 152 21.17 -4.54 29.13
CA ALA A 152 22.59 -4.33 29.38
C ALA A 152 22.87 -3.62 30.73
N ALA A 153 22.01 -2.67 31.12
CA ALA A 153 22.11 -2.01 32.42
C ALA A 153 21.82 -2.98 33.58
N ALA A 154 20.80 -3.84 33.44
CA ALA A 154 20.49 -4.89 34.41
C ALA A 154 21.63 -5.92 34.52
N ASP A 155 22.17 -6.39 33.38
CA ASP A 155 23.31 -7.31 33.32
C ASP A 155 24.52 -6.74 34.06
N ALA A 156 24.80 -5.45 33.89
CA ALA A 156 25.93 -4.78 34.57
C ALA A 156 25.75 -4.73 36.09
N GLN A 157 24.53 -4.43 36.57
CA GLN A 157 24.21 -4.43 38.00
C GLN A 157 24.35 -5.85 38.58
N GLU A 158 23.83 -6.85 37.87
CA GLU A 158 23.89 -8.23 38.34
C GLU A 158 25.32 -8.79 38.33
N LEU A 159 26.13 -8.48 37.32
CA LEU A 159 27.54 -8.84 37.29
C LEU A 159 28.29 -8.28 38.50
N ALA A 160 27.99 -7.05 38.92
CA ALA A 160 28.56 -6.46 40.12
C ALA A 160 28.13 -7.20 41.39
N GLU A 161 26.86 -7.62 41.49
CA GLU A 161 26.36 -8.41 42.62
C GLU A 161 26.95 -9.82 42.66
N GLN A 162 27.05 -10.49 41.50
CA GLN A 162 27.71 -11.79 41.37
C GLN A 162 29.19 -11.70 41.76
N ALA A 163 29.88 -10.61 41.42
CA ALA A 163 31.27 -10.38 41.81
C ALA A 163 31.40 -10.23 43.34
N ARG A 164 30.49 -9.50 44.00
CA ARG A 164 30.44 -9.39 45.47
C ARG A 164 30.25 -10.75 46.13
N ILE A 165 29.26 -11.53 45.69
CA ILE A 165 28.99 -12.87 46.26
C ILE A 165 30.19 -13.81 46.04
N LYS A 166 30.83 -13.76 44.86
CA LYS A 166 32.05 -14.55 44.60
C LYS A 166 33.21 -14.13 45.50
N ALA A 167 33.39 -12.83 45.74
CA ALA A 167 34.41 -12.32 46.65
C ALA A 167 34.16 -12.78 48.10
N GLU A 168 32.90 -12.77 48.57
CA GLU A 168 32.52 -13.33 49.88
C GLU A 168 32.84 -14.82 50.00
N ILE A 169 32.55 -15.60 48.96
CA ILE A 169 32.88 -17.03 48.92
C ILE A 169 34.40 -17.23 48.95
N ALA A 170 35.16 -16.47 48.16
CA ALA A 170 36.61 -16.56 48.11
C ALA A 170 37.25 -16.18 49.46
N ALA A 171 36.74 -15.14 50.12
CA ALA A 171 37.18 -14.74 51.47
C ALA A 171 36.89 -15.84 52.50
N ALA A 172 35.69 -16.43 52.49
CA ALA A 172 35.36 -17.56 53.35
C ALA A 172 36.22 -18.79 53.05
N GLN A 173 36.60 -19.04 51.79
CA GLN A 173 37.52 -20.13 51.45
C GLN A 173 38.95 -19.86 51.95
N ALA A 174 39.43 -18.62 51.87
CA ALA A 174 40.74 -18.23 52.39
C ALA A 174 40.79 -18.31 53.92
N GLU A 175 39.73 -17.90 54.63
CA GLU A 175 39.59 -18.11 56.08
C GLU A 175 39.65 -19.60 56.43
N LEU A 176 38.90 -20.44 55.71
CA LEU A 176 38.91 -21.89 55.92
C LEU A 176 40.30 -22.49 55.73
N ALA A 177 41.05 -22.08 54.70
CA ALA A 177 42.40 -22.55 54.43
C ALA A 177 43.40 -22.12 55.52
N ARG A 178 43.27 -20.92 56.09
CA ARG A 178 44.09 -20.48 57.24
C ARG A 178 43.84 -21.36 58.46
N PHE A 179 42.57 -21.67 58.75
CA PHE A 179 42.22 -22.59 59.83
C PHE A 179 42.76 -24.01 59.63
N GLU A 180 42.85 -24.48 58.38
CA GLU A 180 43.45 -25.79 58.07
C GLU A 180 44.96 -25.79 58.34
N VAL A 181 45.69 -24.74 57.93
CA VAL A 181 47.14 -24.60 58.19
C VAL A 181 47.45 -24.42 59.68
N ASP A 182 46.72 -23.55 60.38
CA ASP A 182 46.89 -23.33 61.83
C ASP A 182 46.63 -24.60 62.65
N ALA A 183 45.75 -25.49 62.16
CA ALA A 183 45.47 -26.78 62.76
C ALA A 183 46.59 -27.79 62.53
N GLU A 184 47.26 -27.76 61.38
CA GLU A 184 48.43 -28.59 61.09
C GLU A 184 49.65 -28.17 61.93
N GLU A 185 49.91 -26.86 62.10
CA GLU A 185 51.02 -26.35 62.93
C GLU A 185 50.81 -26.59 64.43
N SER A 186 49.56 -26.54 64.91
CA SER A 186 49.24 -26.75 66.34
C SER A 186 49.25 -28.22 66.77
N GLY A 187 49.38 -29.17 65.84
CA GLY A 187 49.34 -30.62 66.10
C GLY A 187 50.64 -31.23 66.64
N ALA A 188 51.69 -30.43 66.87
CA ALA A 188 53.04 -30.94 67.13
C ALA A 188 53.47 -30.99 68.62
N ASP A 189 52.72 -30.43 69.57
CA ASP A 189 53.12 -30.39 70.99
C ASP A 189 52.16 -31.22 71.87
N GLU A 190 52.51 -32.50 72.07
CA GLU A 190 51.89 -33.38 73.05
C GLU A 190 52.67 -33.33 74.36
N HIS A 191 52.01 -32.97 75.48
CA HIS A 191 52.09 -33.62 76.80
C HIS A 191 51.60 -32.70 77.95
N SER A 192 50.30 -32.74 78.29
CA SER A 192 49.76 -32.54 79.66
C SER A 192 48.21 -32.75 79.71
N GLN A 193 47.64 -33.23 80.83
CA GLN A 193 46.19 -33.50 80.96
C GLN A 193 45.30 -32.23 80.91
N GLU A 194 45.82 -31.08 81.32
CA GLU A 194 45.14 -29.79 81.15
C GLU A 194 45.13 -29.32 79.67
N THR A 195 46.17 -29.70 78.91
CA THR A 195 46.27 -29.46 77.48
C THR A 195 45.18 -30.21 76.73
N VAL A 196 44.86 -31.46 77.11
CA VAL A 196 43.80 -32.26 76.48
C VAL A 196 42.43 -31.59 76.61
N ARG A 197 42.06 -31.08 77.80
CA ARG A 197 40.75 -30.42 77.99
C ARG A 197 40.64 -29.10 77.21
N ARG A 198 41.72 -28.32 77.13
CA ARG A 198 41.80 -27.10 76.30
C ARG A 198 41.78 -27.44 74.81
N LEU A 199 42.45 -28.51 74.40
CA LEU A 199 42.43 -29.04 73.03
C LEU A 199 41.03 -29.50 72.64
N THR A 200 40.29 -30.20 73.51
CA THR A 200 38.90 -30.62 73.23
C THR A 200 37.98 -29.42 73.04
N HIS A 201 38.06 -28.40 73.91
CA HIS A 201 37.27 -27.18 73.74
C HIS A 201 37.67 -26.43 72.45
N ARG A 202 38.98 -26.32 72.18
CA ARG A 202 39.52 -25.64 70.99
C ARG A 202 39.13 -26.35 69.70
N THR A 203 39.21 -27.68 69.65
CA THR A 203 38.78 -28.49 68.51
C THR A 203 37.27 -28.39 68.29
N GLN A 204 36.46 -28.38 69.35
CA GLN A 204 35.02 -28.21 69.23
C GLN A 204 34.64 -26.82 68.71
N THR A 205 35.28 -25.75 69.20
CA THR A 205 35.13 -24.39 68.66
C THR A 205 35.56 -24.32 67.19
N MET A 206 36.65 -24.99 66.82
CA MET A 206 37.15 -25.01 65.45
C MET A 206 36.19 -25.75 64.51
N VAL A 207 35.61 -26.87 64.95
CA VAL A 207 34.59 -27.63 64.19
C VAL A 207 33.34 -26.77 63.96
N GLU A 208 32.89 -26.00 64.96
CA GLU A 208 31.78 -25.07 64.82
C GLU A 208 32.08 -23.94 63.81
N GLN A 209 33.28 -23.34 63.88
CA GLN A 209 33.71 -22.29 62.94
C GLN A 209 33.84 -22.79 61.50
N VAL A 210 34.40 -23.99 61.30
CA VAL A 210 34.50 -24.64 59.97
C VAL A 210 33.11 -24.99 59.43
N ALA A 211 32.20 -25.47 60.28
CA ALA A 211 30.82 -25.76 59.88
C ALA A 211 30.07 -24.48 59.46
N GLU A 212 30.27 -23.37 60.17
CA GLU A 212 29.70 -22.07 59.83
C GLU A 212 30.23 -21.56 58.48
N LEU A 213 31.54 -21.61 58.26
CA LEU A 213 32.21 -21.24 57.01
C LEU A 213 31.70 -22.05 55.81
N ARG A 214 31.63 -23.38 55.94
CA ARG A 214 31.04 -24.25 54.91
C ARG A 214 29.56 -23.94 54.67
N GLY A 215 28.83 -23.56 55.71
CA GLY A 215 27.45 -23.07 55.63
C GLY A 215 27.33 -21.77 54.81
N ARG A 216 28.20 -20.78 55.05
CA ARG A 216 28.27 -19.53 54.28
C ARG A 216 28.53 -19.81 52.79
N ILE A 217 29.50 -20.67 52.47
CA ILE A 217 29.84 -21.04 51.08
C ILE A 217 28.66 -21.71 50.36
N ARG A 218 27.95 -22.66 51.00
CA ARG A 218 26.75 -23.29 50.40
C ARG A 218 25.65 -22.29 50.12
N ARG A 219 25.36 -21.39 51.07
CA ARG A 219 24.36 -20.32 50.90
C ARG A 219 24.73 -19.38 49.75
N GLY A 220 26.00 -18.96 49.67
CA GLY A 220 26.51 -18.14 48.57
C GLY A 220 26.37 -18.82 47.19
N ARG A 221 26.76 -20.10 47.08
CA ARG A 221 26.59 -20.87 45.83
C ARG A 221 25.13 -21.04 45.43
N ARG A 222 24.22 -21.20 46.40
CA ARG A 222 22.78 -21.30 46.15
C ARG A 222 22.23 -19.97 45.62
N LYS A 223 22.54 -18.85 46.29
CA LYS A 223 22.15 -17.50 45.83
C LYS A 223 22.58 -17.24 44.39
N LEU A 224 23.84 -17.56 44.06
CA LEU A 224 24.37 -17.36 42.69
C LEU A 224 23.60 -18.15 41.62
N ARG A 225 23.11 -19.36 41.95
CA ARG A 225 22.28 -20.17 41.03
C ARG A 225 20.87 -19.60 40.88
N GLU A 226 20.31 -19.03 41.93
CA GLU A 226 18.98 -18.42 41.93
C GLU A 226 18.97 -17.12 41.09
N HIS A 227 19.96 -16.24 41.27
CA HIS A 227 20.12 -15.02 40.45
C HIS A 227 20.17 -15.33 38.95
N ARG A 228 21.07 -16.24 38.51
CA ARG A 228 21.18 -16.67 37.09
C ARG A 228 19.92 -17.28 36.47
N ARG A 229 18.99 -17.77 37.29
CA ARG A 229 17.70 -18.32 36.82
C ARG A 229 16.65 -17.22 36.73
N ALA A 230 16.61 -16.32 37.72
CA ALA A 230 15.73 -15.17 37.74
C ALA A 230 16.02 -14.21 36.57
N ASP A 231 17.29 -13.95 36.31
CA ASP A 231 17.77 -13.11 35.21
C ASP A 231 17.26 -13.58 33.84
N ARG A 232 17.57 -14.84 33.50
CA ARG A 232 17.10 -15.46 32.27
C ARG A 232 15.58 -15.54 32.14
N ALA A 233 14.83 -15.46 33.24
CA ALA A 233 13.37 -15.39 33.21
C ALA A 233 12.89 -13.96 32.92
N ALA A 234 13.48 -12.97 33.60
CA ALA A 234 13.19 -11.54 33.41
C ALA A 234 13.49 -11.09 31.97
N GLU A 235 14.66 -11.45 31.42
CA GLU A 235 15.03 -11.13 30.03
C GLU A 235 14.01 -11.71 29.03
N ARG A 236 13.56 -12.95 29.27
CA ARG A 236 12.54 -13.60 28.42
C ARG A 236 11.21 -12.87 28.46
N GLU A 237 10.80 -12.34 29.61
CA GLU A 237 9.56 -11.57 29.75
C GLU A 237 9.63 -10.25 29.00
N LEU A 238 10.72 -9.51 29.15
CA LEU A 238 10.99 -8.27 28.40
C LEU A 238 10.88 -8.50 26.88
N TRP A 239 11.54 -9.54 26.37
CA TRP A 239 11.44 -9.90 24.94
C TRP A 239 10.04 -10.37 24.52
N ARG A 240 9.29 -11.07 25.38
CA ARG A 240 7.90 -11.48 25.10
C ARG A 240 7.01 -10.24 24.98
N GLU A 241 7.16 -9.28 25.88
CA GLU A 241 6.37 -8.06 25.89
C GLU A 241 6.64 -7.21 24.64
N LEU A 242 7.92 -6.99 24.30
CA LEU A 242 8.29 -6.27 23.07
C LEU A 242 7.71 -6.97 21.83
N ARG A 243 7.77 -8.30 21.75
CA ARG A 243 7.15 -9.05 20.64
C ARG A 243 5.64 -8.84 20.57
N ARG A 244 4.95 -8.76 21.71
CA ARG A 244 3.51 -8.46 21.76
C ARG A 244 3.23 -7.06 21.23
N ARG A 245 3.95 -6.03 21.71
CA ARG A 245 3.82 -4.63 21.24
C ARG A 245 4.10 -4.48 19.74
N VAL A 246 5.17 -5.08 19.24
CA VAL A 246 5.50 -5.03 17.80
C VAL A 246 4.43 -5.73 16.95
N ARG A 247 3.84 -6.83 17.44
CA ARG A 247 2.75 -7.53 16.74
C ARG A 247 1.48 -6.68 16.69
N THR A 248 1.11 -6.01 17.78
CA THR A 248 -0.09 -5.15 17.81
C THR A 248 0.08 -3.93 16.91
N GLN A 249 1.22 -3.23 16.96
CA GLN A 249 1.52 -2.11 16.06
C GLN A 249 1.46 -2.51 14.58
N ARG A 250 2.05 -3.65 14.22
CA ARG A 250 1.99 -4.17 12.84
C ARG A 250 0.57 -4.53 12.41
N ARG A 251 -0.26 -5.05 13.32
CA ARG A 251 -1.68 -5.35 13.04
C ARG A 251 -2.48 -4.07 12.82
N GLN A 252 -2.34 -3.09 13.71
CA GLN A 252 -2.98 -1.78 13.59
C GLN A 252 -2.61 -1.10 12.27
N MET A 253 -1.33 -1.04 11.92
CA MET A 253 -0.87 -0.50 10.64
C MET A 253 -1.48 -1.22 9.43
N ARG A 254 -1.64 -2.56 9.50
CA ARG A 254 -2.29 -3.30 8.41
C ARG A 254 -3.78 -2.98 8.31
N GLN A 255 -4.45 -2.79 9.44
CA GLN A 255 -5.86 -2.40 9.48
C GLN A 255 -6.07 -0.99 8.96
N THR A 256 -5.24 -0.01 9.36
CA THR A 256 -5.31 1.36 8.83
C THR A 256 -5.09 1.38 7.32
N MET A 257 -4.07 0.68 6.81
CA MET A 257 -3.85 0.61 5.37
C MET A 257 -4.98 -0.11 4.60
N ARG A 258 -5.67 -1.08 5.21
CA ARG A 258 -6.84 -1.74 4.59
C ARG A 258 -8.04 -0.80 4.55
N ALA A 259 -8.37 -0.18 5.67
CA ALA A 259 -9.47 0.78 5.76
C ALA A 259 -9.27 1.98 4.82
N GLU A 260 -8.05 2.48 4.68
CA GLU A 260 -7.75 3.59 3.77
C GLU A 260 -7.85 3.17 2.30
N ARG A 261 -7.47 1.93 1.94
CA ARG A 261 -7.70 1.37 0.60
C ARG A 261 -9.19 1.21 0.28
N GLU A 262 -9.96 0.70 1.23
CA GLU A 262 -11.42 0.54 1.06
C GLU A 262 -12.14 1.89 0.96
N ARG A 263 -11.64 2.94 1.62
CA ARG A 263 -12.14 4.31 1.45
C ARG A 263 -11.83 4.86 0.06
N LEU A 264 -10.61 4.64 -0.43
CA LEU A 264 -10.23 5.07 -1.78
C LEU A 264 -11.03 4.34 -2.86
N ALA A 265 -11.20 3.03 -2.74
CA ALA A 265 -12.03 2.26 -3.66
C ALA A 265 -13.49 2.76 -3.66
N ARG A 266 -14.05 3.08 -2.49
CA ARG A 266 -15.40 3.67 -2.39
C ARG A 266 -15.49 5.09 -2.95
N ALA A 267 -14.43 5.88 -2.83
CA ALA A 267 -14.39 7.22 -3.42
C ALA A 267 -14.33 7.11 -4.95
N GLU A 268 -13.50 6.22 -5.50
CA GLU A 268 -13.46 5.92 -6.93
C GLU A 268 -14.84 5.43 -7.44
N ASP A 269 -15.50 4.51 -6.72
CA ASP A 269 -16.84 4.03 -7.10
C ASP A 269 -17.92 5.13 -7.01
N SER A 270 -17.81 6.04 -6.04
CA SER A 270 -18.76 7.15 -5.84
C SER A 270 -18.58 8.28 -6.85
N GLU A 271 -17.35 8.55 -7.29
CA GLU A 271 -17.08 9.55 -8.35
C GLU A 271 -17.55 9.01 -9.72
N LEU A 272 -17.45 7.70 -9.96
CA LEU A 272 -18.02 7.06 -11.15
C LEU A 272 -19.55 7.04 -11.19
N GLN A 273 -20.22 7.16 -10.04
CA GLN A 273 -21.68 7.11 -9.95
C GLN A 273 -22.39 8.45 -10.19
N GLY A 274 -21.66 9.54 -10.40
CA GLY A 274 -22.25 10.82 -10.78
C GLY A 274 -23.00 11.48 -9.62
N ASN A 275 -22.56 12.70 -9.28
CA ASN A 275 -23.36 13.60 -8.47
C ASN A 275 -24.46 14.18 -9.38
N ASP A 276 -25.61 13.51 -9.42
CA ASP A 276 -26.86 13.98 -10.05
C ASP A 276 -27.32 15.34 -9.47
#